data_AF-A0A136MB65-F1
#
_entry.id   AF-A0A136MB65-F1
#
_cell.length_a   1.000
_cell.length_b   1.000
_cell.length_c   1.000
_cell.angle_alpha   90.00
_cell.angle_beta   90.00
_cell.angle_gamma   90.00
#
_symmetry.space_group_name_H-M   'P 1'
#
loop_
_entity.id
_entity.type
_entity.pdbx_description
1 polymer ?
#
loop_
_entity_poly.entity_id
_entity_poly.type
_entity_poly.pdbx_seq_one_letter_code
_entity_poly.pdbx_strand_id
1 'polypeptide(L)'
;MIRTCRSLFLAVLFGWVSLNGGWIQAQEPPAPGSDRLVQMNSVFGRPRQATKDSIYFINGDVLGGEVTNEILHLTAPYGEIMLPLRKCAGISFENSERAGETVITLNANRLSGIFSDRTINFRIESANAEVPIRKDRIRMIILRKSPLEVGLLNSSVDTDLFVMKNGDLMTGKFLEQGIKIRQDLNEVTVPLPESESIDFSRSEDGIATIRRRNGETTSGVLQTEELTLVLDIGIRLDSVFKDRLIRFSAGDGIRKAFAELDRTSPHLAELPSEDDTPPPADRSTTHTHLFADTD
;
A
#
# COMPACT_ATOMS: atom_id res chain seq x y z
N MET A 1 36.17 54.56 -24.56
CA MET A 1 37.53 54.14 -24.96
C MET A 1 38.00 53.09 -23.94
N ILE A 2 38.11 51.80 -24.34
CA ILE A 2 38.86 50.71 -23.64
C ILE A 2 38.25 50.27 -22.27
N ARG A 3 37.99 49.01 -21.87
CA ARG A 3 38.24 47.64 -22.34
C ARG A 3 37.26 46.67 -21.66
N THR A 4 36.84 45.67 -22.42
CA THR A 4 36.61 44.25 -22.10
C THR A 4 36.95 43.73 -20.68
N CYS A 5 36.04 42.94 -20.09
CA CYS A 5 36.42 41.76 -19.30
C CYS A 5 35.48 40.59 -19.54
N ARG A 6 36.04 39.58 -20.21
CA ARG A 6 35.55 38.22 -20.38
C ARG A 6 35.69 37.47 -19.05
N SER A 7 34.80 36.54 -18.77
CA SER A 7 35.11 35.36 -17.96
C SER A 7 34.43 34.17 -18.60
N LEU A 8 35.16 33.56 -19.52
CA LEU A 8 34.87 32.28 -20.15
C LEU A 8 35.51 31.22 -19.24
N PHE A 9 34.73 30.36 -18.60
CA PHE A 9 35.27 29.18 -17.93
C PHE A 9 35.37 28.04 -18.95
N LEU A 10 36.60 27.59 -19.15
CA LEU A 10 37.02 26.50 -20.01
C LEU A 10 37.33 25.27 -19.14
N ALA A 11 37.28 24.09 -19.77
CA ALA A 11 37.71 22.75 -19.35
C ALA A 11 36.54 21.86 -18.89
N VAL A 12 36.37 20.63 -19.40
CA VAL A 12 37.40 19.63 -19.69
C VAL A 12 37.04 18.79 -20.93
N LEU A 13 38.06 18.54 -21.76
CA LEU A 13 38.12 17.52 -22.81
C LEU A 13 38.05 16.10 -22.22
N PHE A 14 37.19 15.26 -22.77
CA PHE A 14 37.42 13.82 -22.98
C PHE A 14 36.82 13.53 -24.36
N GLY A 15 37.56 13.17 -25.40
CA GLY A 15 38.44 12.02 -25.50
C GLY A 15 37.77 11.03 -26.45
N TRP A 16 37.92 11.24 -27.77
CA TRP A 16 37.44 10.31 -28.79
C TRP A 16 38.48 9.22 -29.01
N VAL A 17 38.13 7.98 -28.67
CA VAL A 17 38.82 6.77 -29.13
C VAL A 17 37.75 5.84 -29.67
N SER A 18 37.81 5.58 -30.98
CA SER A 18 37.02 4.56 -31.66
C SER A 18 37.91 3.35 -31.88
N LEU A 19 37.46 2.17 -31.43
CA LEU A 19 37.84 0.86 -31.97
C LEU A 19 36.86 -0.20 -31.42
N ASN A 20 36.08 -0.78 -32.34
CA ASN A 20 35.29 -2.01 -32.23
C ASN A 20 33.97 -1.98 -31.42
N GLY A 21 32.86 -1.88 -32.17
CA GLY A 21 31.70 -2.78 -32.02
C GLY A 21 30.86 -2.66 -30.75
N GLY A 22 29.87 -1.76 -30.79
CA GLY A 22 28.75 -1.74 -29.83
C GLY A 22 28.32 -0.33 -29.52
N TRP A 23 27.20 0.12 -30.11
CA TRP A 23 26.56 1.37 -29.72
C TRP A 23 25.93 1.16 -28.33
N ILE A 24 26.70 1.38 -27.27
CA ILE A 24 26.14 1.58 -25.94
C ILE A 24 25.64 3.02 -25.95
N GLN A 25 24.35 3.17 -26.19
CA GLN A 25 23.64 4.43 -26.02
C GLN A 25 23.78 4.80 -24.53
N ALA A 26 24.71 5.71 -24.23
CA ALA A 26 24.84 6.28 -22.90
C ALA A 26 23.52 6.97 -22.58
N GLN A 27 22.67 6.31 -21.77
CA GLN A 27 21.52 6.96 -21.18
C GLN A 27 22.06 8.13 -20.35
N GLU A 28 21.62 9.34 -20.69
CA GLU A 28 21.78 10.48 -19.79
C GLU A 28 21.37 10.05 -18.38
N PRO A 29 22.16 10.39 -17.34
CA PRO A 29 21.68 10.20 -15.99
C PRO A 29 20.34 10.93 -15.87
N PRO A 30 19.29 10.27 -15.36
CA PRO A 30 17.98 10.91 -15.25
C PRO A 30 18.14 12.19 -14.44
N ALA A 31 17.52 13.27 -14.92
CA ALA A 31 17.59 14.57 -14.28
C ALA A 31 17.29 14.45 -12.77
N PRO A 32 18.08 15.10 -11.89
CA PRO A 32 17.78 15.15 -10.46
C PRO A 32 16.42 15.85 -10.30
N GLY A 33 15.40 15.08 -9.92
CA GLY A 33 14.00 15.55 -9.84
C GLY A 33 12.99 14.73 -10.65
N SER A 34 13.41 13.69 -11.38
CA SER A 34 12.48 12.66 -11.89
C SER A 34 12.09 11.70 -10.77
N ASP A 35 11.29 12.20 -9.83
CA ASP A 35 10.64 11.40 -8.80
C ASP A 35 9.81 10.34 -9.53
N ARG A 36 10.33 9.10 -9.59
CA ARG A 36 9.60 7.97 -10.15
C ARG A 36 8.32 7.85 -9.34
N LEU A 37 7.21 8.24 -9.94
CA LEU A 37 5.88 8.04 -9.35
C LEU A 37 5.78 6.58 -8.94
N VAL A 38 5.57 6.35 -7.64
CA VAL A 38 5.46 5.01 -7.09
C VAL A 38 4.12 4.45 -7.57
N GLN A 39 4.12 3.84 -8.75
CA GLN A 39 2.97 3.13 -9.28
C GLN A 39 2.90 1.75 -8.64
N MET A 40 1.72 1.42 -8.12
CA MET A 40 1.45 0.12 -7.55
C MET A 40 1.27 -0.91 -8.67
N ASN A 41 2.36 -1.60 -9.00
CA ASN A 41 2.40 -2.57 -10.09
C ASN A 41 1.81 -3.92 -9.71
N SER A 42 1.83 -4.26 -8.44
CA SER A 42 1.30 -5.50 -7.88
C SER A 42 0.65 -5.22 -6.52
N VAL A 43 -0.31 -6.07 -6.15
CA VAL A 43 -1.00 -6.05 -4.86
C VAL A 43 -1.26 -7.50 -4.44
N PHE A 44 -1.07 -7.81 -3.15
CA PHE A 44 -1.21 -9.18 -2.62
C PHE A 44 -0.39 -10.23 -3.41
N GLY A 45 0.81 -9.86 -3.86
CA GLY A 45 1.69 -10.74 -4.65
C GLY A 45 1.24 -10.97 -6.10
N ARG A 46 0.18 -10.31 -6.57
CA ARG A 46 -0.33 -10.45 -7.95
C ARG A 46 -0.12 -9.18 -8.77
N PRO A 47 0.29 -9.28 -10.05
CA PRO A 47 0.44 -8.11 -10.90
C PRO A 47 -0.93 -7.50 -11.24
N ARG A 48 -1.00 -6.16 -11.26
CA ARG A 48 -2.17 -5.43 -11.72
C ARG A 48 -2.14 -5.31 -13.25
N GLN A 49 -3.23 -5.70 -13.89
CA GLN A 49 -3.39 -5.59 -15.35
C GLN A 49 -3.79 -4.15 -15.73
N ALA A 50 -3.48 -3.73 -16.96
CA ALA A 50 -3.85 -2.38 -17.42
C ALA A 50 -5.28 -2.29 -17.97
N THR A 51 -5.85 -3.41 -18.42
CA THR A 51 -7.10 -3.41 -19.19
C THR A 51 -8.33 -3.85 -18.39
N LYS A 52 -8.15 -4.81 -17.47
CA LYS A 52 -9.26 -5.45 -16.75
C LYS A 52 -8.97 -5.74 -15.29
N ASP A 53 -10.04 -5.85 -14.53
CA ASP A 53 -10.03 -6.32 -13.16
C ASP A 53 -9.98 -7.86 -13.16
N SER A 54 -9.50 -8.44 -12.06
CA SER A 54 -9.42 -9.88 -11.88
C SER A 54 -9.96 -10.28 -10.51
N ILE A 55 -10.93 -11.19 -10.50
CA ILE A 55 -11.44 -11.82 -9.29
C ILE A 55 -10.80 -13.20 -9.19
N TYR A 56 -10.16 -13.46 -8.05
CA TYR A 56 -9.63 -14.77 -7.69
C TYR A 56 -10.59 -15.40 -6.70
N PHE A 57 -11.10 -16.59 -7.03
CA PHE A 57 -12.02 -17.33 -6.18
C PHE A 57 -11.27 -18.23 -5.19
N ILE A 58 -11.97 -18.63 -4.13
CA ILE A 58 -11.41 -19.55 -3.11
C ILE A 58 -11.07 -20.92 -3.71
N ASN A 59 -11.78 -21.36 -4.75
CA ASN A 59 -11.53 -22.62 -5.45
C ASN A 59 -10.33 -22.56 -6.43
N GLY A 60 -9.65 -21.42 -6.55
CA GLY A 60 -8.52 -21.21 -7.45
C GLY A 60 -8.88 -20.63 -8.82
N ASP A 61 -10.16 -20.57 -9.18
CA ASP A 61 -10.59 -19.99 -10.46
C ASP A 61 -10.27 -18.49 -10.53
N VAL A 62 -10.03 -18.00 -11.74
CA VAL A 62 -9.80 -16.59 -12.03
C VAL A 62 -10.79 -16.11 -13.08
N LEU A 63 -11.47 -15.00 -12.78
CA LEU A 63 -12.41 -14.37 -13.70
C LEU A 63 -11.98 -12.94 -13.99
N GLY A 64 -11.79 -12.66 -15.28
CA GLY A 64 -11.44 -11.33 -15.79
C GLY A 64 -12.67 -10.55 -16.25
N GLY A 65 -12.65 -9.23 -16.05
CA GLY A 65 -13.80 -8.37 -16.35
C GLY A 65 -13.67 -7.00 -15.68
N GLU A 66 -14.79 -6.43 -15.24
CA GLU A 66 -14.85 -5.12 -14.59
C GLU A 66 -15.74 -5.19 -13.35
N VAL A 67 -15.23 -4.73 -12.21
CA VAL A 67 -16.04 -4.56 -11.02
C VAL A 67 -16.83 -3.26 -11.17
N THR A 68 -18.17 -3.35 -11.11
CA THR A 68 -19.05 -2.21 -11.39
C THR A 68 -19.47 -1.45 -10.13
N ASN A 69 -19.16 -1.98 -8.93
CA ASN A 69 -19.40 -1.26 -7.68
C ASN A 69 -18.65 0.08 -7.66
N GLU A 70 -19.35 1.15 -7.29
CA GLU A 70 -18.71 2.46 -7.12
C GLU A 70 -18.08 2.62 -5.73
N ILE A 71 -18.78 2.11 -4.70
CA ILE A 71 -18.43 2.25 -3.29
C ILE A 71 -18.53 0.88 -2.62
N LEU A 72 -17.63 0.62 -1.67
CA LEU A 72 -17.72 -0.48 -0.71
C LEU A 72 -17.72 0.06 0.72
N HIS A 73 -18.40 -0.62 1.63
CA HIS A 73 -18.57 -0.24 3.03
C HIS A 73 -17.71 -1.14 3.90
N LEU A 74 -16.70 -0.57 4.54
CA LEU A 74 -15.78 -1.27 5.44
C LEU A 74 -15.99 -0.77 6.87
N THR A 75 -16.30 -1.67 7.79
CA THR A 75 -16.33 -1.39 9.23
C THR A 75 -14.97 -1.76 9.83
N ALA A 76 -14.22 -0.76 10.27
CA ALA A 76 -12.89 -0.90 10.87
C ALA A 76 -12.93 -0.54 12.38
N PRO A 77 -11.89 -0.87 13.17
CA PRO A 77 -11.83 -0.54 14.60
C PRO A 77 -11.92 0.96 14.94
N TYR A 78 -11.74 1.82 13.95
CA TYR A 78 -11.74 3.28 14.07
C TYR A 78 -12.90 3.94 13.28
N GLY A 79 -13.91 3.16 12.86
CA GLY A 79 -15.15 3.68 12.28
C GLY A 79 -15.61 2.97 11.01
N GLU A 80 -16.73 3.44 10.46
CA GLU A 80 -17.25 3.02 9.16
C GLU A 80 -16.62 3.84 8.04
N ILE A 81 -16.27 3.16 6.95
CA ILE A 81 -15.49 3.73 5.86
C ILE A 81 -16.22 3.43 4.54
N MET A 82 -16.62 4.48 3.83
CA MET A 82 -17.13 4.38 2.46
C MET A 82 -15.97 4.49 1.48
N LEU A 83 -15.55 3.36 0.92
CA LEU A 83 -14.39 3.25 0.05
C LEU A 83 -14.79 3.40 -1.42
N PRO A 84 -14.34 4.47 -2.13
CA PRO A 84 -14.53 4.56 -3.56
C PRO A 84 -13.66 3.51 -4.25
N LEU A 85 -14.26 2.57 -4.97
CA LEU A 85 -13.55 1.45 -5.57
C LEU A 85 -12.49 1.92 -6.58
N ARG A 86 -12.76 3.04 -7.27
CA ARG A 86 -11.81 3.67 -8.21
C ARG A 86 -10.51 4.16 -7.55
N LYS A 87 -10.49 4.30 -6.22
CA LYS A 87 -9.29 4.64 -5.43
C LYS A 87 -8.61 3.41 -4.82
N CYS A 88 -9.15 2.22 -5.06
CA CYS A 88 -8.62 0.96 -4.57
C CYS A 88 -7.69 0.32 -5.61
N ALA A 89 -6.64 -0.35 -5.14
CA ALA A 89 -5.73 -1.14 -5.96
C ALA A 89 -6.06 -2.63 -5.90
N GLY A 90 -6.51 -3.10 -4.73
CA GLY A 90 -7.00 -4.46 -4.55
C GLY A 90 -7.70 -4.66 -3.22
N ILE A 91 -8.50 -5.72 -3.14
CA ILE A 91 -9.22 -6.14 -1.94
C ILE A 91 -8.91 -7.61 -1.68
N SER A 92 -8.62 -7.97 -0.44
CA SER A 92 -8.50 -9.34 0.02
C SER A 92 -9.62 -9.65 1.00
N PHE A 93 -10.36 -10.72 0.70
CA PHE A 93 -11.35 -11.31 1.62
C PHE A 93 -10.77 -12.52 2.35
N GLU A 94 -9.47 -12.78 2.20
CA GLU A 94 -8.80 -13.89 2.84
C GLU A 94 -8.78 -13.66 4.35
N ASN A 95 -9.52 -14.52 5.05
CA ASN A 95 -9.76 -14.44 6.47
C ASN A 95 -8.52 -14.96 7.21
N SER A 96 -7.46 -14.16 7.27
CA SER A 96 -6.40 -14.45 8.24
C SER A 96 -7.02 -14.32 9.62
N GLU A 97 -6.91 -15.34 10.46
CA GLU A 97 -7.53 -15.49 11.80
C GLU A 97 -7.30 -14.30 12.77
N ARG A 98 -6.55 -13.27 12.34
CA ARG A 98 -6.14 -12.12 13.15
C ARG A 98 -6.33 -10.75 12.51
N ALA A 99 -6.61 -10.62 11.20
CA ALA A 99 -6.56 -9.31 10.53
C ALA A 99 -7.79 -8.93 9.68
N GLY A 100 -8.85 -9.76 9.64
CA GLY A 100 -10.07 -9.44 8.88
C GLY A 100 -9.81 -9.26 7.38
N GLU A 101 -10.79 -8.69 6.68
CA GLU A 101 -10.71 -8.37 5.26
C GLU A 101 -9.85 -7.11 5.09
N THR A 102 -9.04 -7.04 4.03
CA THR A 102 -8.06 -5.96 3.82
C THR A 102 -8.25 -5.30 2.47
N VAL A 103 -8.15 -3.98 2.41
CA VAL A 103 -8.06 -3.21 1.17
C VAL A 103 -6.75 -2.47 1.10
N ILE A 104 -6.17 -2.44 -0.10
CA ILE A 104 -5.03 -1.59 -0.42
C ILE A 104 -5.49 -0.56 -1.44
N THR A 105 -5.28 0.72 -1.14
CA THR A 105 -5.63 1.84 -2.02
C THR A 105 -4.46 2.25 -2.90
N LEU A 106 -4.73 3.06 -3.93
CA LEU A 106 -3.71 3.50 -4.89
C LEU A 106 -2.56 4.31 -4.25
N ASN A 107 -2.85 5.01 -3.14
CA ASN A 107 -1.89 5.77 -2.33
C ASN A 107 -1.26 4.93 -1.20
N ALA A 108 -1.30 3.60 -1.31
CA ALA A 108 -0.73 2.66 -0.35
C ALA A 108 -1.34 2.72 1.06
N ASN A 109 -2.58 3.20 1.21
CA ASN A 109 -3.30 2.96 2.46
C ASN A 109 -3.63 1.47 2.53
N ARG A 110 -3.37 0.88 3.69
CA ARG A 110 -3.77 -0.49 4.03
C ARG A 110 -4.81 -0.37 5.12
N LEU A 111 -6.05 -0.74 4.81
CA LEU A 111 -7.15 -0.68 5.77
C LEU A 111 -7.68 -2.08 5.99
N SER A 112 -7.90 -2.45 7.24
CA SER A 112 -8.45 -3.75 7.64
C SER A 112 -9.77 -3.59 8.37
N GLY A 113 -10.67 -4.55 8.17
CA GLY A 113 -12.00 -4.51 8.78
C GLY A 113 -12.92 -5.58 8.22
N ILE A 114 -14.22 -5.31 8.28
CA ILE A 114 -15.29 -6.18 7.78
C ILE A 114 -16.09 -5.40 6.73
N PHE A 115 -16.13 -5.90 5.50
CA PHE A 115 -17.00 -5.39 4.46
C PHE A 115 -18.45 -5.76 4.73
N SER A 116 -19.33 -4.77 4.74
CA SER A 116 -20.78 -4.98 4.91
C SER A 116 -21.45 -5.48 3.63
N ASP A 117 -20.88 -5.16 2.47
CA ASP A 117 -21.38 -5.61 1.17
C ASP A 117 -21.26 -7.12 1.02
N ARG A 118 -22.38 -7.81 0.82
CA ARG A 118 -22.41 -9.27 0.66
C ARG A 118 -22.05 -9.74 -0.75
N THR A 119 -22.20 -8.87 -1.73
CA THR A 119 -22.04 -9.18 -3.15
C THR A 119 -21.24 -8.09 -3.85
N ILE A 120 -20.39 -8.52 -4.78
CA ILE A 120 -19.64 -7.68 -5.70
C ILE A 120 -20.26 -7.86 -7.09
N ASN A 121 -20.69 -6.77 -7.69
CA ASN A 121 -21.22 -6.75 -9.04
C ASN A 121 -20.04 -6.77 -10.03
N PHE A 122 -20.09 -7.73 -10.94
CA PHE A 122 -18.99 -7.95 -11.87
C PHE A 122 -19.51 -8.12 -13.29
N ARG A 123 -18.98 -7.33 -14.22
CA ARG A 123 -19.24 -7.45 -15.64
C ARG A 123 -18.21 -8.37 -16.27
N ILE A 124 -18.67 -9.50 -16.77
CA ILE A 124 -17.83 -10.51 -17.43
C ILE A 124 -17.50 -10.04 -18.85
N GLU A 125 -16.23 -10.00 -19.21
CA GLU A 125 -15.74 -9.53 -20.52
C GLU A 125 -16.34 -10.33 -21.70
N SER A 126 -16.40 -11.66 -21.58
CA SER A 126 -16.85 -12.54 -22.67
C SER A 126 -18.36 -12.48 -22.96
N ALA A 127 -19.17 -12.22 -21.94
CA ALA A 127 -20.64 -12.26 -22.03
C ALA A 127 -21.28 -10.87 -21.99
N ASN A 128 -20.52 -9.83 -21.63
CA ASN A 128 -21.02 -8.48 -21.31
C ASN A 128 -22.22 -8.49 -20.34
N ALA A 129 -22.27 -9.50 -19.48
CA ALA A 129 -23.32 -9.71 -18.50
C ALA A 129 -22.80 -9.29 -17.11
N GLU A 130 -23.62 -8.56 -16.38
CA GLU A 130 -23.33 -8.19 -15.00
C GLU A 130 -23.91 -9.27 -14.07
N VAL A 131 -23.04 -9.83 -13.23
CA VAL A 131 -23.38 -10.92 -12.32
C VAL A 131 -22.99 -10.52 -10.90
N PRO A 132 -23.92 -10.63 -9.93
CA PRO A 132 -23.59 -10.44 -8.52
C PRO A 132 -22.85 -11.68 -8.00
N ILE A 133 -21.61 -11.50 -7.56
CA ILE A 133 -20.77 -12.55 -6.98
C ILE A 133 -20.74 -12.35 -5.47
N ARG A 134 -21.11 -13.37 -4.71
CA ARG A 134 -21.04 -13.27 -3.24
C ARG A 134 -19.60 -13.21 -2.75
N LYS A 135 -19.31 -12.34 -1.78
CA LYS A 135 -17.95 -12.12 -1.28
C LYS A 135 -17.31 -13.37 -0.66
N ASP A 136 -18.11 -14.27 -0.09
CA ASP A 136 -17.64 -15.53 0.52
C ASP A 136 -17.11 -16.55 -0.50
N ARG A 137 -17.27 -16.30 -1.80
CA ARG A 137 -16.65 -17.11 -2.86
C ARG A 137 -15.35 -16.50 -3.35
N ILE A 138 -15.07 -15.24 -3.03
CA ILE A 138 -13.95 -14.47 -3.53
C ILE A 138 -12.81 -14.57 -2.52
N ARG A 139 -11.61 -14.90 -2.99
CA ARG A 139 -10.40 -14.80 -2.20
C ARG A 139 -9.87 -13.37 -2.21
N MET A 140 -9.71 -12.81 -3.41
CA MET A 140 -9.23 -11.44 -3.60
C MET A 140 -9.68 -10.86 -4.94
N ILE A 141 -9.65 -9.54 -5.03
CA ILE A 141 -9.93 -8.75 -6.22
C ILE A 141 -8.72 -7.88 -6.49
N ILE A 142 -8.20 -7.95 -7.71
CA ILE A 142 -7.13 -7.09 -8.19
C ILE A 142 -7.73 -6.14 -9.22
N LEU A 143 -7.68 -4.85 -8.91
CA LEU A 143 -8.26 -3.81 -9.77
C LEU A 143 -7.23 -3.34 -10.79
N ARG A 144 -7.70 -3.06 -12.01
CA ARG A 144 -6.87 -2.61 -13.12
C ARG A 144 -6.12 -1.33 -12.81
N LYS A 145 -5.01 -1.12 -13.50
CA LYS A 145 -4.31 0.16 -13.50
C LYS A 145 -5.17 1.20 -14.21
N SER A 146 -5.45 2.29 -13.52
CA SER A 146 -6.18 3.43 -14.07
C SER A 146 -5.19 4.54 -14.44
N PRO A 147 -5.31 5.16 -15.62
CA PRO A 147 -4.56 6.38 -15.94
C PRO A 147 -4.78 7.52 -14.93
N LEU A 148 -5.89 7.50 -14.19
CA LEU A 148 -6.20 8.46 -13.13
C LEU A 148 -5.30 8.31 -11.88
N GLU A 149 -4.55 7.22 -11.76
CA GLU A 149 -3.57 7.00 -10.68
C GLU A 149 -2.52 8.10 -10.60
N VAL A 150 -2.05 8.54 -11.77
CA VAL A 150 -1.00 9.56 -11.88
C VAL A 150 -1.46 10.88 -11.24
N GLY A 151 -2.72 11.27 -11.43
CA GLY A 151 -3.28 12.48 -10.84
C GLY A 151 -3.43 12.41 -9.33
N LEU A 152 -3.86 11.27 -8.78
CA LEU A 152 -4.03 11.07 -7.34
C LEU A 152 -2.69 11.08 -6.60
N LEU A 153 -1.67 10.42 -7.16
CA LEU A 153 -0.32 10.40 -6.58
C LEU A 153 0.34 11.77 -6.63
N ASN A 154 0.09 12.55 -7.69
CA ASN A 154 0.66 13.89 -7.85
C ASN A 154 0.01 14.97 -6.97
N SER A 155 -1.24 14.75 -6.52
CA SER A 155 -1.98 15.75 -5.74
C SER A 155 -1.61 15.77 -4.26
N SER A 156 -0.80 14.80 -3.80
CA SER A 156 -0.64 14.48 -2.38
C SER A 156 0.79 14.71 -1.87
N VAL A 157 1.49 15.71 -2.42
CA VAL A 157 2.90 16.01 -2.12
C VAL A 157 3.10 16.40 -0.65
N ASP A 158 2.10 17.00 -0.02
CA ASP A 158 2.09 17.30 1.41
C ASP A 158 1.00 16.49 2.11
N THR A 159 1.24 15.19 2.25
CA THR A 159 0.40 14.30 3.05
C THR A 159 1.23 13.62 4.13
N ASP A 160 0.60 13.31 5.25
CA ASP A 160 1.24 12.67 6.39
C ASP A 160 0.92 11.18 6.42
N LEU A 161 1.75 10.38 7.08
CA LEU A 161 1.49 8.96 7.32
C LEU A 161 1.02 8.74 8.76
N PHE A 162 -0.06 7.98 8.89
CA PHE A 162 -0.57 7.43 10.14
C PHE A 162 -0.43 5.92 10.13
N VAL A 163 0.16 5.38 11.20
CA VAL A 163 0.29 3.95 11.43
C VAL A 163 -0.58 3.58 12.62
N MET A 164 -1.51 2.67 12.42
CA MET A 164 -2.47 2.23 13.41
C MET A 164 -1.98 1.01 14.19
N LYS A 165 -2.55 0.75 15.38
CA LYS A 165 -2.18 -0.40 16.23
C LYS A 165 -2.45 -1.77 15.60
N ASN A 166 -3.46 -1.86 14.73
CA ASN A 166 -3.76 -3.06 13.94
C ASN A 166 -2.85 -3.23 12.70
N GLY A 167 -1.87 -2.34 12.50
CA GLY A 167 -0.98 -2.36 11.35
C GLY A 167 -1.58 -1.74 10.09
N ASP A 168 -2.70 -1.03 10.21
CA ASP A 168 -3.24 -0.23 9.10
C ASP A 168 -2.37 1.00 8.85
N LEU A 169 -2.30 1.38 7.58
CA LEU A 169 -1.55 2.52 7.07
C LEU A 169 -2.54 3.48 6.44
N MET A 170 -2.46 4.75 6.80
CA MET A 170 -3.32 5.79 6.25
C MET A 170 -2.50 7.02 5.88
N THR A 171 -2.84 7.62 4.76
CA THR A 171 -2.31 8.90 4.33
C THR A 171 -3.40 9.96 4.34
N GLY A 172 -3.06 11.13 4.88
CA GLY A 172 -3.98 12.24 5.05
C GLY A 172 -3.41 13.35 5.93
N LYS A 173 -4.30 14.13 6.55
CA LYS A 173 -3.97 15.17 7.52
C LYS A 173 -4.84 15.08 8.76
N PHE A 174 -4.30 15.53 9.89
CA PHE A 174 -5.11 15.91 11.03
C PHE A 174 -5.96 17.13 10.67
N LEU A 175 -7.19 17.19 11.17
CA LEU A 175 -8.00 18.40 11.11
C LEU A 175 -7.58 19.39 12.20
N GLU A 176 -7.19 18.86 13.36
CA GLU A 176 -6.72 19.63 14.50
C GLU A 176 -5.38 20.32 14.18
N GLN A 177 -5.20 21.53 14.74
CA GLN A 177 -3.96 22.29 14.56
C GLN A 177 -2.90 21.96 15.63
N GLY A 178 -3.28 21.24 16.69
CA GLY A 178 -2.39 20.90 17.78
C GLY A 178 -2.96 19.83 18.70
N ILE A 179 -2.08 19.17 19.42
CA ILE A 179 -2.41 18.15 20.42
C ILE A 179 -2.00 18.62 21.81
N LYS A 180 -2.77 18.27 22.84
CA LYS A 180 -2.47 18.63 24.22
C LYS A 180 -1.72 17.49 24.91
N ILE A 181 -0.56 17.78 25.47
CA ILE A 181 0.20 16.85 26.30
C ILE A 181 0.36 17.43 27.70
N ARG A 182 0.41 16.56 28.70
CA ARG A 182 0.78 16.91 30.07
C ARG A 182 2.24 16.56 30.31
N GLN A 183 3.03 17.56 30.69
CA GLN A 183 4.40 17.43 31.13
C GLN A 183 4.46 17.80 32.61
N ASP A 184 4.74 16.81 33.46
CA ASP A 184 4.67 16.94 34.92
C ASP A 184 3.31 17.48 35.37
N LEU A 185 3.26 18.75 35.80
CA LEU A 185 2.05 19.45 36.27
C LEU A 185 1.50 20.47 35.26
N ASN A 186 2.17 20.64 34.11
CA ASN A 186 1.79 21.63 33.10
C ASN A 186 1.16 20.95 31.88
N GLU A 187 0.13 21.58 31.34
CA GLU A 187 -0.46 21.20 30.06
C GLU A 187 0.14 22.07 28.96
N VAL A 188 0.69 21.43 27.93
CA VAL A 188 1.35 22.07 26.79
C VAL A 188 0.61 21.66 25.52
N THR A 189 0.18 22.65 24.75
CA THR A 189 -0.37 22.41 23.40
C THR A 189 0.77 22.41 22.40
N VAL A 190 0.94 21.30 21.69
CA VAL A 190 1.97 21.14 20.66
C VAL A 190 1.34 21.31 19.29
N PRO A 191 1.77 22.29 18.49
CA PRO A 191 1.25 22.49 17.14
C PRO A 191 1.68 21.34 16.21
N LEU A 192 0.69 20.75 15.54
CA LEU A 192 0.90 19.65 14.58
C LEU A 192 1.69 20.09 13.33
N PRO A 193 1.51 21.31 12.77
CA PRO A 193 2.31 21.77 11.63
C PRO A 193 3.82 21.84 11.90
N GLU A 194 4.23 22.05 13.16
CA GLU A 194 5.64 22.10 13.56
C GLU A 194 6.20 20.71 13.94
N SER A 195 5.33 19.71 14.02
CA SER A 195 5.68 18.34 14.36
C SER A 195 6.24 17.62 13.12
N GLU A 196 7.34 16.90 13.29
CA GLU A 196 7.93 16.01 12.29
C GLU A 196 7.38 14.58 12.47
N SER A 197 7.33 14.10 13.71
CA SER A 197 6.74 12.80 14.03
C SER A 197 6.16 12.80 15.44
N ILE A 198 5.18 11.94 15.65
CA ILE A 198 4.64 11.65 16.98
C ILE A 198 4.61 10.13 17.10
N ASP A 199 5.36 9.60 18.06
CA ASP A 199 5.30 8.20 18.43
C ASP A 199 4.42 8.08 19.68
N PHE A 200 3.30 7.40 19.52
CA PHE A 200 2.40 7.05 20.60
C PHE A 200 2.95 5.76 21.22
N SER A 201 3.44 5.85 22.45
CA SER A 201 3.98 4.68 23.13
C SER A 201 2.92 3.58 23.18
N ARG A 202 3.35 2.33 23.04
CA ARG A 202 2.46 1.16 23.15
C ARG A 202 2.04 0.88 24.60
N SER A 203 2.56 1.61 25.59
CA SER A 203 2.18 1.43 26.99
C SER A 203 0.81 2.06 27.28
N GLU A 204 0.15 1.57 28.33
CA GLU A 204 -1.17 2.04 28.75
C GLU A 204 -1.15 3.48 29.28
N ASP A 205 0.05 4.02 29.56
CA ASP A 205 0.23 5.33 30.18
C ASP A 205 -0.07 6.51 29.25
N GLY A 206 -0.35 6.25 27.96
CA GLY A 206 -0.69 7.29 26.98
C GLY A 206 0.44 8.27 26.71
N ILE A 207 1.70 7.86 26.93
CA ILE A 207 2.87 8.70 26.69
C ILE A 207 3.06 8.88 25.19
N ALA A 208 3.19 10.12 24.76
CA ALA A 208 3.56 10.49 23.39
C ALA A 208 4.93 11.15 23.38
N THR A 209 5.77 10.74 22.43
CA THR A 209 7.04 11.39 22.13
C THR A 209 6.88 12.15 20.83
N ILE A 210 7.01 13.47 20.90
CA ILE A 210 6.83 14.38 19.78
C ILE A 210 8.19 14.90 19.38
N ARG A 211 8.56 14.68 18.12
CA ARG A 211 9.74 15.26 17.51
C ARG A 211 9.31 16.40 16.61
N ARG A 212 9.85 17.59 16.85
CA ARG A 212 9.58 18.81 16.07
C ARG A 212 10.54 18.92 14.89
N ARG A 213 10.14 19.69 13.87
CA ARG A 213 10.96 19.94 12.66
C ARG A 213 12.28 20.68 12.96
N ASN A 214 12.37 21.38 14.09
CA ASN A 214 13.59 22.03 14.56
C ASN A 214 14.58 21.05 15.24
N GLY A 215 14.24 19.76 15.35
CA GLY A 215 15.03 18.72 16.00
C GLY A 215 14.77 18.58 17.51
N GLU A 216 13.97 19.45 18.11
CA GLU A 216 13.57 19.34 19.52
C GLU A 216 12.66 18.13 19.73
N THR A 217 12.84 17.45 20.85
CA THR A 217 11.97 16.35 21.28
C THR A 217 11.30 16.70 22.59
N THR A 218 9.99 16.48 22.63
CA THR A 218 9.15 16.73 23.80
C THR A 218 8.37 15.46 24.10
N SER A 219 8.26 15.08 25.37
CA SER A 219 7.49 13.90 25.79
C SER A 219 6.53 14.28 26.90
N GLY A 220 5.36 13.63 26.91
CA GLY A 220 4.33 13.88 27.91
C GLY A 220 3.16 12.92 27.74
N VAL A 221 2.23 12.95 28.69
CA VAL A 221 0.99 12.15 28.63
C VAL A 221 -0.03 12.87 27.77
N LEU A 222 -0.44 12.24 26.67
CA LEU A 222 -1.40 12.80 25.74
C LEU A 222 -2.77 12.96 26.40
N GLN A 223 -3.28 14.20 26.43
CA GLN A 223 -4.60 14.56 26.97
C GLN A 223 -5.68 14.58 25.90
N THR A 224 -5.30 14.77 24.64
CA THR A 224 -6.23 14.68 23.50
C THR A 224 -6.63 13.23 23.28
N GLU A 225 -7.87 12.87 23.63
CA GLU A 225 -8.39 11.50 23.49
C GLU A 225 -8.76 11.13 22.07
N GLU A 226 -9.36 12.07 21.34
CA GLU A 226 -9.93 11.87 20.01
C GLU A 226 -9.29 12.82 19.01
N LEU A 227 -9.04 12.31 17.81
CA LEU A 227 -8.44 13.03 16.69
C LEU A 227 -9.26 12.81 15.43
N THR A 228 -9.33 13.82 14.57
CA THR A 228 -10.05 13.75 13.31
C THR A 228 -9.07 13.67 12.15
N LEU A 229 -9.19 12.63 11.33
CA LEU A 229 -8.33 12.41 10.17
C LEU A 229 -9.09 12.66 8.88
N VAL A 230 -8.51 13.45 7.98
CA VAL A 230 -8.97 13.61 6.61
C VAL A 230 -8.00 12.89 5.69
N LEU A 231 -8.44 11.77 5.12
CA LEU A 231 -7.63 10.93 4.24
C LEU A 231 -7.62 11.44 2.81
N ASP A 232 -6.52 11.26 2.10
CA ASP A 232 -6.37 11.68 0.69
C ASP A 232 -7.35 10.97 -0.27
N ILE A 233 -7.86 9.82 0.17
CA ILE A 233 -8.93 9.11 -0.52
C ILE A 233 -10.30 9.79 -0.38
N GLY A 234 -10.39 10.95 0.28
CA GLY A 234 -11.61 11.76 0.42
C GLY A 234 -12.52 11.28 1.56
N ILE A 235 -11.95 10.54 2.51
CA ILE A 235 -12.66 9.97 3.65
C ILE A 235 -12.31 10.76 4.89
N ARG A 236 -13.31 11.09 5.70
CA ARG A 236 -13.14 11.71 6.99
C ARG A 236 -13.42 10.68 8.07
N LEU A 237 -12.45 10.48 8.96
CA LEU A 237 -12.57 9.64 10.15
C LEU A 237 -12.70 10.56 11.36
N ASP A 238 -13.91 10.65 11.90
CA ASP A 238 -14.17 11.38 13.14
C ASP A 238 -13.83 10.49 14.34
N SER A 239 -13.34 11.10 15.42
CA SER A 239 -13.12 10.43 16.71
C SER A 239 -12.18 9.21 16.67
N VAL A 240 -11.06 9.33 15.95
CA VAL A 240 -9.98 8.34 16.04
C VAL A 240 -9.32 8.44 17.41
N PHE A 241 -9.55 7.45 18.26
CA PHE A 241 -8.97 7.43 19.59
C PHE A 241 -7.44 7.32 19.55
N LYS A 242 -6.77 8.07 20.44
CA LYS A 242 -5.30 8.10 20.56
C LYS A 242 -4.70 6.71 20.77
N ASP A 243 -5.43 5.81 21.42
CA ASP A 243 -5.01 4.46 21.70
C ASP A 243 -5.00 3.56 20.45
N ARG A 244 -5.52 4.02 19.31
CA ARG A 244 -5.49 3.31 18.03
C ARG A 244 -4.30 3.69 17.16
N LEU A 245 -3.60 4.77 17.48
CA LEU A 245 -2.43 5.23 16.75
C LEU A 245 -1.14 4.64 17.36
N ILE A 246 -0.19 4.28 16.50
CA ILE A 246 1.20 3.98 16.89
C ILE A 246 2.09 5.15 16.55
N ARG A 247 1.95 5.68 15.33
CA ARG A 247 2.86 6.70 14.81
C ARG A 247 2.14 7.63 13.84
N PHE A 248 2.50 8.90 13.96
CA PHE A 248 2.29 9.92 12.95
C PHE A 248 3.64 10.37 12.40
N SER A 249 3.72 10.64 11.10
CA SER A 249 4.92 11.18 10.45
C SER A 249 4.55 12.20 9.38
N ALA A 250 5.00 13.43 9.56
CA ALA A 250 4.67 14.54 8.68
C ALA A 250 5.41 14.46 7.34
N GLY A 251 4.72 14.82 6.26
CA GLY A 251 5.26 14.91 4.90
C GLY A 251 5.60 13.55 4.26
N ASP A 252 5.65 13.51 2.93
CA ASP A 252 5.95 12.32 2.12
C ASP A 252 5.16 11.05 2.52
N GLY A 253 3.93 11.23 3.02
CA GLY A 253 3.12 10.16 3.61
C GLY A 253 2.94 8.96 2.68
N ILE A 254 2.66 9.19 1.40
CA ILE A 254 2.53 8.12 0.39
C ILE A 254 3.82 7.33 0.24
N ARG A 255 4.96 8.01 0.10
CA ARG A 255 6.27 7.34 -0.06
C ARG A 255 6.58 6.48 1.17
N LYS A 256 6.31 7.01 2.36
CA LYS A 256 6.46 6.28 3.62
C LYS A 256 5.49 5.10 3.71
N ALA A 257 4.25 5.27 3.25
CA ALA A 257 3.24 4.20 3.23
C ALA A 257 3.67 3.04 2.33
N PHE A 258 4.17 3.31 1.12
CA PHE A 258 4.73 2.28 0.24
C PHE A 258 5.92 1.56 0.92
N ALA A 259 6.83 2.30 1.55
CA ALA A 259 7.96 1.70 2.25
C ALA A 259 7.53 0.80 3.43
N GLU A 260 6.49 1.17 4.18
CA GLU A 260 5.95 0.34 5.25
C GLU A 260 5.13 -0.86 4.73
N LEU A 261 4.41 -0.69 3.62
CA LEU A 261 3.68 -1.77 2.97
C LEU A 261 4.63 -2.88 2.49
N ASP A 262 5.77 -2.51 1.91
CA ASP A 262 6.79 -3.46 1.47
C ASP A 262 7.42 -4.23 2.65
N ARG A 263 7.63 -3.56 3.78
CA ARG A 263 8.16 -4.19 5.01
C ARG A 263 7.18 -5.15 5.68
N THR A 264 5.88 -4.88 5.56
CA THR A 264 4.82 -5.69 6.20
C THR A 264 4.31 -6.82 5.29
N SER A 265 4.72 -6.86 4.02
CA SER A 265 4.30 -7.86 3.03
C SER A 265 5.23 -9.08 2.78
N PRO A 266 6.26 -9.43 3.58
CA PRO A 266 7.18 -10.52 3.21
C PRO A 266 6.54 -11.92 3.21
N HIS A 267 5.30 -12.09 3.71
CA HIS A 267 4.68 -13.40 3.87
C HIS A 267 3.67 -13.84 2.79
N LEU A 268 3.43 -13.05 1.74
CA LEU A 268 2.56 -13.47 0.62
C LEU A 268 3.33 -14.01 -0.59
N ALA A 269 4.67 -14.13 -0.51
CA ALA A 269 5.53 -14.56 -1.61
C ALA A 269 5.68 -16.08 -1.76
N GLU A 270 5.16 -16.89 -0.84
CA GLU A 270 5.21 -18.37 -0.94
C GLU A 270 3.82 -18.93 -1.19
N LEU A 271 3.27 -18.69 -2.38
CA LEU A 271 2.35 -19.65 -2.97
C LEU A 271 3.21 -20.60 -3.82
N PRO A 272 3.10 -21.93 -3.66
CA PRO A 272 3.82 -22.86 -4.50
C PRO A 272 3.50 -22.56 -5.97
N SER A 273 4.53 -22.39 -6.78
CA SER A 273 4.42 -22.31 -8.23
C SER A 273 3.61 -23.50 -8.74
N GLU A 274 2.65 -23.26 -9.63
CA GLU A 274 1.82 -24.28 -10.30
C GLU A 274 2.61 -25.22 -11.23
N ASP A 275 3.92 -25.41 -11.01
CA ASP A 275 4.80 -26.24 -11.83
C ASP A 275 5.36 -27.47 -11.07
N ASP A 276 4.99 -27.66 -9.80
CA ASP A 276 5.29 -28.90 -9.05
C ASP A 276 4.24 -29.98 -9.34
N THR A 277 4.05 -30.29 -10.62
CA THR A 277 3.43 -31.57 -11.00
C THR A 277 4.52 -32.63 -10.86
N PRO A 278 4.44 -33.58 -9.90
CA PRO A 278 5.43 -34.65 -9.85
C PRO A 278 5.41 -35.41 -11.18
N PRO A 279 6.57 -35.76 -11.74
CA PRO A 279 6.62 -36.51 -12.99
C PRO A 279 5.84 -37.82 -12.84
N PRO A 280 5.19 -38.31 -13.91
CA PRO A 280 4.41 -39.54 -13.84
C PRO A 280 5.30 -40.67 -13.37
N ALA A 281 4.89 -41.32 -12.27
CA ALA A 281 5.60 -42.45 -11.70
C ALA A 281 5.77 -43.55 -12.76
N ASP A 282 7.03 -43.80 -13.10
CA ASP A 282 7.46 -44.86 -13.99
C ASP A 282 7.07 -46.22 -13.38
N ARG A 283 5.96 -46.80 -13.87
CA ARG A 283 5.53 -48.15 -13.50
C ARG A 283 6.24 -49.17 -14.38
N SER A 284 7.52 -49.39 -14.10
CA SER A 284 8.24 -50.59 -14.52
C SER A 284 8.57 -51.44 -13.30
N THR A 285 7.71 -52.41 -13.01
CA THR A 285 8.08 -53.80 -12.64
C THR A 285 6.83 -54.57 -12.23
N THR A 286 6.29 -55.37 -13.15
CA THR A 286 5.50 -56.54 -12.77
C THR A 286 6.42 -57.74 -12.90
N HIS A 287 7.07 -58.12 -11.79
CA HIS A 287 7.77 -59.40 -11.69
C HIS A 287 6.71 -60.50 -11.57
N THR A 288 6.48 -61.20 -12.67
CA THR A 288 5.77 -62.48 -12.68
C THR A 288 6.67 -63.51 -12.01
N HIS A 289 6.35 -63.90 -10.77
CA HIS A 289 6.84 -65.15 -10.19
C HIS A 289 5.72 -66.19 -10.28
N LEU A 290 5.85 -67.09 -11.26
CA LEU A 290 5.21 -68.40 -11.24
C LEU A 290 5.75 -69.17 -10.02
N PHE A 291 4.87 -69.53 -9.10
CA PHE A 291 5.05 -70.73 -8.29
C PHE A 291 4.18 -71.82 -8.92
N ALA A 292 4.84 -72.81 -9.50
CA ALA A 292 4.27 -74.10 -9.79
C ALA A 292 4.46 -74.95 -8.53
N ASP A 293 3.37 -75.29 -7.85
CA ASP A 293 3.32 -76.51 -7.06
C ASP A 293 2.71 -77.60 -7.94
N THR A 294 3.39 -78.73 -7.91
CA THR A 294 3.15 -79.95 -8.69
C THR A 294 2.50 -80.95 -7.75
N ASP A 295 1.57 -81.75 -8.26
CA ASP A 295 1.42 -83.14 -7.80
C ASP A 295 2.55 -83.99 -8.40
#